data_AF-A0A2N8N7C3-F1
#
_entry.id   AF-A0A2N8N7C3-F1
#
_cell.length_a   1.000
_cell.length_b   1.000
_cell.length_c   1.000
_cell.angle_alpha   90.00
_cell.angle_beta   90.00
_cell.angle_gamma   90.00
#
_symmetry.space_group_name_H-M   'P 1'
#
loop_
_entity.id
_entity.type
_entity.pdbx_description
1 polymer ?
#
loop_
_entity_poly.entity_id
_entity_poly.type
_entity_poly.pdbx_seq_one_letter_code
_entity_poly.pdbx_strand_id
1 'polypeptide(L)'
;MGHKSVEFVNLALNGAESFSEYLLSSFNKAEMAKDIELINKLWKIRVDVASLLEKIDDTIYGASADAIKAADEVYEYLKSASGKNAAVKALVAEMSKRYERPSKKSKDDSKKPEDKKPDDKKPEDKKPEDKKPGGGDDIQLPSEPPKKPDGVA
;
A
#
# COMPACT_ATOMS: atom_id res chain seq x y z
N MET A 1 10.05 14.29 -4.34
CA MET A 1 11.49 14.01 -4.08
C MET A 1 11.67 13.25 -2.78
N GLY A 2 12.39 12.12 -2.83
CA GLY A 2 12.89 11.51 -1.61
C GLY A 2 14.01 12.37 -0.99
N HIS A 3 14.37 12.05 0.26
CA HIS A 3 15.41 12.75 1.03
C HIS A 3 16.71 12.95 0.23
N LYS A 4 17.21 11.87 -0.39
CA LYS A 4 18.44 11.87 -1.19
C LYS A 4 18.41 12.88 -2.35
N SER A 5 17.25 13.06 -2.98
CA SER A 5 17.11 14.02 -4.08
C SER A 5 17.16 15.46 -3.58
N VAL A 6 16.58 15.73 -2.39
CA VAL A 6 16.61 17.06 -1.76
C VAL A 6 18.02 17.44 -1.34
N GLU A 7 18.75 16.51 -0.73
CA GLU A 7 20.16 16.71 -0.37
C GLU A 7 21.02 17.02 -1.60
N PHE A 8 20.82 16.26 -2.67
CA PHE A 8 21.55 16.47 -3.92
C PHE A 8 21.32 17.87 -4.52
N VAL A 9 20.06 18.32 -4.64
CA VAL A 9 19.81 19.65 -5.24
C VAL A 9 20.32 20.81 -4.39
N ASN A 10 20.25 20.70 -3.06
CA ASN A 10 20.81 21.71 -2.16
C ASN A 10 22.35 21.72 -2.22
N LEU A 11 22.98 20.55 -2.29
CA LEU A 11 24.43 20.44 -2.46
C LEU A 11 24.86 21.01 -3.82
N ALA A 12 24.10 20.73 -4.88
CA ALA A 12 24.35 21.27 -6.20
C ALA A 12 24.18 22.80 -6.25
N LEU A 13 23.20 23.38 -5.55
CA LEU A 13 23.06 24.83 -5.43
C LEU A 13 24.26 25.45 -4.72
N ASN A 14 24.68 24.87 -3.58
CA ASN A 14 25.86 25.32 -2.86
C ASN A 14 27.13 25.23 -3.72
N GLY A 15 27.29 24.14 -4.47
CA GLY A 15 28.38 23.98 -5.44
C GLY A 15 28.34 25.05 -6.54
N ALA A 16 27.14 25.35 -7.07
CA ALA A 16 26.96 26.37 -8.10
C ALA A 16 27.23 27.80 -7.59
N GLU A 17 26.99 28.06 -6.32
CA GLU A 17 27.31 29.33 -5.65
C GLU A 17 28.81 29.46 -5.35
N SER A 18 29.42 28.39 -4.85
CA SER A 18 30.82 28.36 -4.39
C SER A 18 31.84 28.25 -5.52
N PHE A 19 31.48 27.57 -6.61
CA PHE A 19 32.39 27.21 -7.71
C PHE A 19 31.84 27.68 -9.06
N SER A 20 31.36 28.92 -9.11
CA SER A 20 30.63 29.43 -10.25
C SER A 20 31.45 29.58 -11.54
N GLU A 21 32.78 29.63 -11.43
CA GLU A 21 33.73 29.65 -12.54
C GLU A 21 33.74 28.36 -13.37
N TYR A 22 33.26 27.25 -12.80
CA TYR A 22 33.12 25.98 -13.51
C TYR A 22 31.76 25.82 -14.20
N LEU A 23 30.84 26.76 -13.99
CA LEU A 23 29.54 26.76 -14.65
C LEU A 23 29.63 27.43 -16.01
N LEU A 24 28.74 27.02 -16.92
CA LEU A 24 28.54 27.74 -18.17
C LEU A 24 28.07 29.17 -17.90
N SER A 25 28.55 30.13 -18.69
CA SER A 25 28.15 31.53 -18.57
C SER A 25 26.63 31.75 -18.77
N SER A 26 25.97 30.85 -19.49
CA SER A 26 24.53 30.85 -19.71
C SER A 26 23.72 30.20 -18.57
N PHE A 27 24.37 29.60 -17.57
CA PHE A 27 23.67 28.89 -16.50
C PHE A 27 23.01 29.85 -15.52
N ASN A 28 21.70 29.72 -15.33
CA ASN A 28 20.91 30.61 -14.49
C ASN A 28 20.78 30.09 -13.04
N LYS A 29 21.77 30.44 -12.21
CA LYS A 29 21.80 30.06 -10.78
C LYS A 29 20.57 30.57 -10.01
N ALA A 30 20.10 31.76 -10.33
CA ALA A 30 18.96 32.37 -9.64
C ALA A 30 17.65 31.62 -9.93
N GLU A 31 17.51 31.08 -11.13
CA GLU A 31 16.36 30.22 -11.49
C GLU A 31 16.42 28.87 -10.77
N MET A 32 17.59 28.22 -10.73
CA MET A 32 17.78 27.00 -9.94
C MET A 32 17.43 27.20 -8.46
N ALA A 33 17.86 28.31 -7.86
CA ALA A 33 17.53 28.63 -6.47
C ALA A 33 16.01 28.78 -6.25
N LYS A 34 15.32 29.48 -7.18
CA LYS A 34 13.85 29.64 -7.13
C LYS A 34 13.13 28.29 -7.25
N ASP A 35 13.59 27.40 -8.14
CA ASP A 35 12.99 26.09 -8.32
C ASP A 35 13.15 25.21 -7.07
N ILE A 36 14.33 25.27 -6.44
CA ILE A 36 14.59 24.56 -5.17
C ILE A 36 13.71 25.12 -4.05
N GLU A 37 13.55 26.43 -3.97
CA GLU A 37 12.65 27.05 -2.99
C GLU A 37 11.18 26.63 -3.24
N LEU A 38 10.74 26.65 -4.50
CA LEU A 38 9.40 26.26 -4.89
C LEU A 38 9.10 24.80 -4.54
N ILE A 39 10.00 23.87 -4.87
CA ILE A 39 9.76 22.44 -4.58
C ILE A 39 9.73 22.17 -3.07
N ASN A 40 10.55 22.89 -2.28
CA ASN A 40 10.52 22.81 -0.82
C ASN A 40 9.17 23.28 -0.25
N LYS A 41 8.59 24.36 -0.79
CA LYS A 41 7.24 24.82 -0.41
C LYS A 41 6.16 23.82 -0.80
N LEU A 42 6.18 23.33 -2.04
CA LEU A 42 5.20 22.36 -2.53
C LEU A 42 5.24 21.04 -1.74
N TRP A 43 6.42 20.62 -1.28
CA TRP A 43 6.54 19.43 -0.44
C TRP A 43 5.83 19.58 0.90
N LYS A 44 5.97 20.72 1.56
CA LYS A 44 5.27 21.00 2.83
C LYS A 44 3.76 20.93 2.61
N ILE A 45 3.27 21.63 1.58
CA ILE A 45 1.85 21.59 1.20
C ILE A 45 1.38 20.16 0.92
N ARG A 46 2.18 19.36 0.20
CA ARG A 46 1.84 17.96 -0.09
C ARG A 46 1.67 17.14 1.20
N VAL A 47 2.52 17.34 2.21
CA VAL A 47 2.42 16.65 3.50
C VAL A 47 1.14 17.06 4.22
N ASP A 48 0.82 18.35 4.23
CA ASP A 48 -0.41 18.86 4.85
C ASP A 48 -1.66 18.31 4.15
N VAL A 49 -1.65 18.28 2.81
CA VAL A 49 -2.73 17.70 2.00
C VAL A 49 -2.87 16.21 2.26
N ALA A 50 -1.77 15.46 2.39
CA ALA A 50 -1.83 14.04 2.73
C ALA A 50 -2.48 13.83 4.10
N SER A 51 -2.11 14.61 5.11
CA SER A 51 -2.75 14.54 6.43
C SER A 51 -4.24 14.91 6.38
N LEU A 52 -4.62 15.87 5.56
CA LEU A 52 -6.02 16.24 5.36
C LEU A 52 -6.81 15.13 4.66
N LEU A 53 -6.22 14.48 3.65
CA LEU A 53 -6.83 13.36 2.95
C LEU A 53 -7.15 12.20 3.90
N GLU A 54 -6.22 11.81 4.76
CA GLU A 54 -6.47 10.77 5.77
C GLU A 54 -7.67 11.12 6.68
N LYS A 55 -7.78 12.39 7.12
CA LYS A 55 -8.93 12.84 7.93
C LYS A 55 -10.23 12.82 7.16
N ILE A 56 -10.20 13.13 5.86
CA ILE A 56 -11.36 13.04 4.98
C ILE A 56 -11.78 11.58 4.87
N ASP A 57 -10.84 10.67 4.66
CA ASP A 57 -11.11 9.23 4.54
C ASP A 57 -11.69 8.67 5.85
N ASP A 58 -11.16 9.04 7.01
CA ASP A 58 -11.71 8.69 8.32
C ASP A 58 -13.16 9.20 8.49
N THR A 59 -13.42 10.42 8.03
CA THR A 59 -14.76 11.04 8.10
C THR A 59 -15.74 10.33 7.17
N ILE A 60 -15.31 10.04 5.94
CA ILE A 60 -16.10 9.26 4.98
C ILE A 60 -16.42 7.89 5.56
N TYR A 61 -15.44 7.22 6.18
CA TYR A 61 -15.65 5.92 6.80
C TYR A 61 -16.69 5.99 7.92
N GLY A 62 -16.56 6.95 8.84
CA GLY A 62 -17.52 7.17 9.93
C GLY A 62 -18.93 7.43 9.42
N ALA A 63 -19.08 8.39 8.51
CA ALA A 63 -20.38 8.73 7.91
C ALA A 63 -20.99 7.56 7.13
N SER A 64 -20.17 6.80 6.41
CA SER A 64 -20.61 5.62 5.67
C SER A 64 -21.11 4.52 6.59
N ALA A 65 -20.46 4.31 7.73
CA ALA A 65 -20.90 3.32 8.72
C ALA A 65 -22.29 3.66 9.27
N ASP A 66 -22.56 4.93 9.57
CA ASP A 66 -23.86 5.36 10.07
C ASP A 66 -24.92 5.34 8.96
N ALA A 67 -24.58 5.74 7.74
CA ALA A 67 -25.46 5.62 6.58
C ALA A 67 -25.86 4.16 6.30
N ILE A 68 -24.92 3.22 6.44
CA ILE A 68 -25.19 1.79 6.28
C ILE A 68 -26.16 1.29 7.36
N LYS A 69 -25.98 1.66 8.63
CA LYS A 69 -26.89 1.26 9.71
C LYS A 69 -28.31 1.77 9.45
N ALA A 70 -28.45 3.04 9.09
CA ALA A 70 -29.74 3.63 8.76
C ALA A 70 -30.37 2.94 7.53
N ALA A 71 -29.57 2.60 6.51
CA ALA A 71 -30.04 1.88 5.35
C ALA A 71 -30.50 0.44 5.69
N ASP A 72 -29.80 -0.25 6.59
CA ASP A 72 -30.18 -1.58 7.08
C ASP A 72 -31.53 -1.52 7.85
N GLU A 73 -31.76 -0.49 8.66
CA GLU A 73 -33.06 -0.26 9.32
C GLU A 73 -34.19 -0.04 8.31
N VAL A 74 -33.97 0.83 7.31
CA VAL A 74 -34.94 1.07 6.23
C VAL A 74 -35.25 -0.22 5.48
N TYR A 75 -34.22 -1.02 5.16
CA TYR A 75 -34.38 -2.31 4.50
C TYR A 75 -35.28 -3.25 5.31
N GLU A 76 -35.06 -3.40 6.62
CA GLU A 76 -35.89 -4.28 7.46
C GLU A 76 -37.34 -3.80 7.56
N TYR A 77 -37.58 -2.49 7.68
CA TYR A 77 -38.95 -1.95 7.62
C TYR A 77 -39.64 -2.26 6.28
N LEU A 78 -38.97 -1.99 5.15
CA LEU A 78 -39.53 -2.23 3.82
C LEU A 78 -39.73 -3.73 3.55
N LYS A 79 -38.82 -4.57 4.01
CA LYS A 79 -38.90 -6.03 3.90
C LYS A 79 -40.12 -6.56 4.64
N SER A 80 -40.39 -6.07 5.86
CA SER A 80 -41.61 -6.42 6.61
C SER A 80 -42.90 -6.00 5.90
N ALA A 81 -42.87 -4.88 5.16
CA ALA A 81 -44.01 -4.35 4.41
C ALA A 81 -44.15 -4.93 2.99
N SER A 82 -43.15 -5.65 2.49
CA SER A 82 -43.06 -6.10 1.10
C SER A 82 -44.23 -6.98 0.62
N GLY A 83 -44.90 -7.68 1.53
CA GLY A 83 -46.11 -8.46 1.21
C GLY A 83 -47.34 -7.63 0.84
N LYS A 84 -47.32 -6.31 1.11
CA LYS A 84 -48.47 -5.41 0.93
C LYS A 84 -48.39 -4.58 -0.35
N ASN A 85 -47.22 -4.47 -0.99
CA ASN A 85 -47.02 -3.64 -2.17
C ASN A 85 -45.93 -4.22 -3.07
N ALA A 86 -46.26 -4.46 -4.35
CA ALA A 86 -45.35 -5.03 -5.33
C ALA A 86 -44.14 -4.13 -5.64
N ALA A 87 -44.30 -2.81 -5.63
CA ALA A 87 -43.19 -1.87 -5.82
C ALA A 87 -42.21 -1.91 -4.65
N VAL A 88 -42.72 -2.01 -3.42
CA VAL A 88 -41.88 -2.18 -2.21
C VAL A 88 -41.13 -3.52 -2.27
N LYS A 89 -41.80 -4.60 -2.69
CA LYS A 89 -41.17 -5.91 -2.87
C LYS A 89 -40.02 -5.87 -3.90
N ALA A 90 -40.22 -5.18 -5.01
CA ALA A 90 -39.17 -5.02 -6.03
C ALA A 90 -37.98 -4.22 -5.49
N LEU A 91 -38.22 -3.15 -4.74
CA LEU A 91 -37.16 -2.34 -4.13
C LEU A 91 -36.36 -3.14 -3.09
N VAL A 92 -37.03 -3.91 -2.24
CA VAL A 92 -36.38 -4.80 -1.26
C VAL A 92 -35.53 -5.85 -1.96
N ALA A 93 -36.02 -6.44 -3.06
CA ALA A 93 -35.23 -7.40 -3.85
C ALA A 93 -33.94 -6.75 -4.39
N GLU A 94 -34.01 -5.52 -4.89
CA GLU A 94 -32.83 -4.77 -5.34
C GLU A 94 -31.84 -4.50 -4.21
N MET A 95 -32.32 -4.02 -3.07
CA MET A 95 -31.48 -3.78 -1.88
C MET A 95 -30.82 -5.07 -1.36
N SER A 96 -31.52 -6.21 -1.48
CA SER A 96 -31.03 -7.50 -0.97
C SER A 96 -29.80 -8.03 -1.71
N LYS A 97 -29.53 -7.55 -2.93
CA LYS A 97 -28.32 -7.89 -3.72
C LYS A 97 -27.04 -7.57 -2.97
N ARG A 98 -27.05 -6.61 -2.04
CA ARG A 98 -25.92 -6.28 -1.15
C ARG A 98 -25.43 -7.50 -0.37
N TYR A 99 -26.32 -8.43 -0.03
CA TYR A 99 -26.00 -9.60 0.79
C TYR A 99 -25.76 -10.87 -0.05
N GLU A 100 -26.00 -10.81 -1.35
CA GLU A 100 -25.70 -11.93 -2.25
C GLU A 100 -24.19 -12.14 -2.29
N ARG A 101 -23.74 -13.24 -1.70
CA ARG A 101 -22.36 -13.69 -1.86
C ARG A 101 -22.24 -14.45 -3.18
N PRO A 102 -21.19 -14.21 -3.99
CA PRO A 102 -20.88 -15.11 -5.09
C PRO A 102 -20.64 -16.50 -4.51
N SER A 103 -21.48 -17.47 -4.90
CA SER A 103 -21.27 -18.86 -4.52
C SER A 103 -19.95 -19.31 -5.14
N LYS A 104 -19.02 -19.81 -4.31
CA LYS A 104 -17.83 -20.51 -4.80
C LYS A 104 -18.31 -21.71 -5.59
N LYS A 105 -18.21 -21.67 -6.93
CA LYS A 105 -18.22 -22.88 -7.74
C LYS A 105 -17.05 -23.75 -7.26
N SER A 106 -17.36 -24.86 -6.59
CA SER A 106 -16.38 -25.90 -6.30
C SER A 106 -15.74 -26.33 -7.62
N LYS A 107 -14.43 -26.10 -7.78
CA LYS A 107 -13.64 -26.74 -8.83
C LYS A 107 -13.39 -28.18 -8.39
N ASP A 108 -14.35 -29.05 -8.64
CA ASP A 108 -14.13 -30.48 -8.69
C ASP A 108 -14.12 -30.87 -10.17
N ASP A 109 -12.96 -30.72 -10.81
CA ASP A 109 -12.62 -31.31 -12.11
C ASP A 109 -11.12 -31.03 -12.38
N SER A 110 -10.25 -31.64 -11.57
CA SER A 110 -8.83 -31.81 -11.91
C SER A 110 -8.58 -33.29 -12.17
N LYS A 111 -8.89 -33.67 -13.40
CA LYS A 111 -8.57 -34.93 -14.05
C LYS A 111 -7.06 -35.20 -13.97
N LYS A 112 -6.67 -36.27 -13.27
CA LYS A 112 -5.34 -36.90 -13.28
C LYS A 112 -4.89 -37.20 -14.72
N PRO A 113 -3.63 -36.91 -15.10
CA PRO A 113 -2.97 -37.62 -16.18
C PRO A 113 -1.82 -38.48 -15.64
N GLU A 114 -1.86 -39.75 -16.04
CA GLU A 114 -0.82 -40.76 -15.88
C GLU A 114 0.38 -40.54 -16.82
N ASP A 115 1.55 -40.94 -16.31
CA ASP A 115 2.71 -41.52 -16.98
C ASP A 115 3.40 -40.80 -18.15
N LYS A 116 4.66 -40.39 -17.90
CA LYS A 116 5.83 -40.62 -18.78
C LYS A 116 7.15 -40.34 -18.07
N LYS A 117 7.90 -41.41 -17.75
CA LYS A 117 9.37 -41.40 -17.55
C LYS A 117 10.04 -41.28 -18.94
N PRO A 118 11.17 -40.56 -19.08
CA PRO A 118 12.47 -41.23 -19.31
C PRO A 118 13.64 -40.47 -18.64
N ASP A 119 14.40 -41.11 -17.74
CA ASP A 119 15.68 -41.80 -17.97
C ASP A 119 16.94 -40.92 -17.83
N ASP A 120 17.87 -41.51 -17.09
CA ASP A 120 19.14 -41.02 -16.58
C ASP A 120 20.11 -40.48 -17.64
N LYS A 121 20.83 -39.40 -17.29
CA LYS A 121 22.22 -39.16 -17.69
C LYS A 121 22.87 -38.06 -16.84
N LYS A 122 23.72 -38.48 -15.90
CA LYS A 122 24.86 -37.70 -15.37
C LYS A 122 26.00 -37.76 -16.41
N PRO A 123 26.85 -36.72 -16.54
CA PRO A 123 28.18 -36.85 -15.98
C PRO A 123 28.73 -35.56 -15.31
N GLU A 124 29.81 -35.79 -14.56
CA GLU A 124 30.44 -34.99 -13.51
C GLU A 124 31.35 -33.82 -13.96
N ASP A 125 31.47 -32.86 -13.03
CA ASP A 125 32.65 -32.11 -12.58
C ASP A 125 33.46 -31.21 -13.53
N LYS A 126 33.41 -29.89 -13.24
CA LYS A 126 34.61 -29.03 -12.99
C LYS A 126 34.27 -27.84 -12.07
N LYS A 127 34.91 -27.78 -10.89
CA LYS A 127 35.16 -26.60 -10.03
C LYS A 127 36.70 -26.48 -9.87
N PRO A 128 37.35 -25.30 -9.70
CA PRO A 128 37.34 -24.51 -8.44
C PRO A 128 37.33 -22.95 -8.63
N GLU A 129 36.60 -22.20 -7.77
CA GLU A 129 37.07 -21.18 -6.77
C GLU A 129 37.17 -19.74 -7.35
N ASP A 130 36.75 -18.63 -6.69
CA ASP A 130 36.70 -18.33 -5.26
C ASP A 130 35.90 -17.03 -4.91
N LYS A 131 35.61 -16.85 -3.61
CA LYS A 131 35.11 -15.66 -2.84
C LYS A 131 33.60 -15.53 -2.48
N LYS A 132 33.31 -15.77 -1.19
CA LYS A 132 32.18 -15.27 -0.35
C LYS A 132 32.69 -14.08 0.52
N PRO A 133 31.90 -13.34 1.36
CA PRO A 133 30.63 -13.69 2.04
C PRO A 133 29.55 -12.57 2.25
N GLY A 134 28.35 -12.97 2.72
CA GLY A 134 27.43 -12.20 3.59
C GLY A 134 26.56 -11.11 2.94
N GLY A 135 25.28 -10.90 3.27
CA GLY A 135 24.40 -11.47 4.30
C GLY A 135 22.96 -11.03 3.99
N GLY A 136 22.00 -11.90 4.29
CA GLY A 136 20.57 -11.60 4.26
C GLY A 136 20.10 -11.33 5.68
N ASP A 137 19.43 -10.20 5.89
CA ASP A 137 18.76 -9.87 7.15
C ASP A 137 17.25 -10.01 6.96
N ASP A 138 16.76 -11.22 7.21
CA ASP A 138 15.38 -11.50 7.59
C ASP A 138 15.15 -10.93 9.00
N ILE A 139 14.45 -9.80 9.10
CA ILE A 139 14.03 -9.21 10.37
C ILE A 139 12.96 -10.13 10.98
N GLN A 140 13.38 -10.98 11.92
CA GLN A 140 12.48 -11.67 12.85
C GLN A 140 11.93 -10.66 13.87
N LEU A 141 10.60 -10.48 13.92
CA LEU A 141 9.93 -9.87 15.06
C LEU A 141 10.06 -10.79 16.30
N PRO A 142 10.56 -10.31 17.44
CA PRO A 142 10.37 -11.03 18.69
C PRO A 142 8.98 -10.72 19.27
N SER A 143 8.09 -11.71 19.21
CA SER A 143 6.86 -11.76 20.01
C SER A 143 7.16 -12.50 21.32
N GLU A 144 7.49 -11.79 22.39
CA GLU A 144 7.28 -12.30 23.76
C GLU A 144 7.26 -11.16 24.80
N PRO A 145 6.24 -11.09 25.68
CA PRO A 145 6.14 -10.05 26.71
C PRO A 145 7.07 -10.32 27.92
N PRO A 146 7.66 -9.28 28.54
CA PRO A 146 8.56 -9.46 29.67
C PRO A 146 7.84 -9.96 30.94
N LYS A 147 8.40 -11.01 31.56
CA LYS A 147 8.03 -11.45 32.92
C LYS A 147 8.54 -10.46 33.95
N LYS A 148 7.70 -10.11 34.94
CA LYS A 148 8.09 -9.34 36.13
C LYS A 148 9.15 -10.11 36.92
N PRO A 149 10.16 -9.44 37.49
CA PRO A 149 11.02 -10.08 38.47
C PRO A 149 10.27 -10.28 39.79
N ASP A 150 10.26 -11.53 40.27
CA ASP A 150 9.89 -11.90 41.63
C ASP A 150 10.88 -11.29 42.63
N GLY A 151 10.34 -10.87 43.77
CA GLY A 151 11.11 -10.27 44.86
C GLY A 151 12.13 -11.22 45.47
N VAL A 152 13.20 -10.64 46.00
CA VAL A 152 14.09 -11.30 46.96
C VAL A 152 14.26 -10.35 48.15
N ALA A 153 14.18 -10.97 49.32
CA ALA A 153 14.08 -10.44 50.68
C ALA A 153 15.17 -9.43 51.09
#